data_AF-A0A3D1TNA2-F1
#
_entry.id   AF-A0A3D1TNA2-F1
#
_cell.length_a   1.000
_cell.length_b   1.000
_cell.length_c   1.000
_cell.angle_alpha   90.00
_cell.angle_beta   90.00
_cell.angle_gamma   90.00
#
_symmetry.space_group_name_H-M   'P 1'
#
loop_
_entity.id
_entity.type
_entity.pdbx_description
1 polymer ?
#
loop_
_entity_poly.entity_id
_entity_poly.type
_entity_poly.pdbx_seq_one_letter_code
_entity_poly.pdbx_strand_id
1 'polypeptide(L)'
;MRMTYISSKMKMKTTSISSRKTRRRLQMKANNQIPKLTTQVIPIWSCIVACIGLCLAWAPAAEGATPSDIVSKTSTAVIDVLQNKDLSLLEKRANIEKIVYANVDFDVVSRLVLARNWSKFNDAQQAEFINEFKKHISATYSKNIDSFNNEKVVIDGEREEARGDRTVLTRILRSGGGEPFLVQYRLRKKGEQWMIIDVIVEGVSMISNFRSQFQEIMTKGGPDHLLELLREKSAAAEKELEGK
;
A
#
# COMPACT_ATOMS: atom_id res chain seq x y z
N MET A 1 -73.36 27.69 -24.73
CA MET A 1 -74.02 27.15 -23.52
C MET A 1 -73.09 26.05 -22.98
N ARG A 2 -72.35 26.14 -21.86
CA ARG A 2 -72.23 27.06 -20.72
C ARG A 2 -70.75 27.10 -20.28
N MET A 3 -70.28 28.28 -19.89
CA MET A 3 -69.11 28.50 -19.03
C MET A 3 -69.34 27.88 -17.65
N THR A 4 -68.29 27.35 -17.01
CA THR A 4 -68.02 27.68 -15.60
C THR A 4 -66.56 27.46 -15.22
N TYR A 5 -66.00 28.54 -14.69
CA TYR A 5 -64.65 28.74 -14.15
C TYR A 5 -64.84 28.98 -12.66
N ILE A 6 -64.25 28.19 -11.76
CA ILE A 6 -64.25 28.47 -10.31
C ILE A 6 -62.89 28.11 -9.68
N SER A 7 -62.10 29.17 -9.47
CA SER A 7 -61.22 29.53 -8.34
C SER A 7 -61.08 28.57 -7.14
N SER A 8 -59.83 28.38 -6.67
CA SER A 8 -59.49 28.70 -5.26
C SER A 8 -57.98 28.87 -5.02
N LYS A 9 -57.61 30.04 -4.47
CA LYS A 9 -56.31 30.37 -3.89
C LYS A 9 -56.14 29.66 -2.54
N MET A 10 -54.95 29.15 -2.20
CA MET A 10 -54.54 29.15 -0.80
C MET A 10 -53.02 29.25 -0.60
N LYS A 11 -52.66 30.16 0.30
CA LYS A 11 -51.34 30.70 0.58
C LYS A 11 -50.46 29.73 1.39
N MET A 12 -49.15 29.96 1.20
CA MET A 12 -48.01 29.56 2.03
C MET A 12 -48.28 29.45 3.54
N LYS A 13 -47.69 28.42 4.16
CA LYS A 13 -47.17 28.48 5.54
C LYS A 13 -45.79 27.83 5.59
N THR A 14 -44.77 28.66 5.54
CA THR A 14 -43.46 28.39 6.14
C THR A 14 -43.63 28.25 7.65
N THR A 15 -43.14 27.15 8.23
CA THR A 15 -42.98 27.03 9.68
C THR A 15 -41.59 26.50 9.98
N SER A 16 -40.81 27.35 10.66
CA SER A 16 -39.52 27.09 11.25
C SER A 16 -39.61 26.09 12.40
N ILE A 17 -38.65 25.17 12.54
CA ILE A 17 -38.29 24.62 13.86
C ILE A 17 -36.77 24.53 13.99
N SER A 18 -36.30 25.26 15.00
CA SER A 18 -34.94 25.34 15.52
C SER A 18 -34.53 24.12 16.34
N SER A 19 -33.25 23.74 16.30
CA SER A 19 -32.59 23.13 17.46
C SER A 19 -31.09 23.47 17.54
N ARG A 20 -30.81 24.74 17.86
CA ARG A 20 -29.59 25.11 18.59
C ARG A 20 -29.71 24.57 20.02
N LYS A 21 -29.23 23.36 20.33
CA LYS A 21 -29.15 22.93 21.74
C LYS A 21 -28.21 21.75 22.04
N THR A 22 -27.00 21.71 21.46
CA THR A 22 -25.95 20.79 21.99
C THR A 22 -24.52 21.25 21.73
N ARG A 23 -24.28 22.58 21.76
CA ARG A 23 -22.93 23.15 21.93
C ARG A 23 -23.02 24.12 23.11
N ARG A 24 -22.09 24.00 24.06
CA ARG A 24 -21.98 24.76 25.34
C ARG A 24 -22.70 24.12 26.54
N ARG A 25 -22.04 23.14 27.15
CA ARG A 25 -21.84 23.02 28.61
C ARG A 25 -21.07 21.72 28.83
N LEU A 26 -19.95 21.81 29.55
CA LEU A 26 -18.93 20.80 29.90
C LEU A 26 -17.52 21.05 29.34
N GLN A 27 -17.21 22.29 28.94
CA GLN A 27 -15.92 22.88 29.32
C GLN A 27 -16.15 23.77 30.54
N MET A 28 -15.73 23.31 31.72
CA MET A 28 -15.31 24.10 32.89
C MET A 28 -15.10 23.15 34.08
N LYS A 29 -13.82 22.85 34.34
CA LYS A 29 -13.17 22.31 35.56
C LYS A 29 -11.79 21.82 35.08
N ALA A 30 -10.64 22.28 35.53
CA ALA A 30 -10.29 23.29 36.49
C ALA A 30 -8.89 23.78 36.09
N ASN A 31 -8.75 25.10 35.90
CA ASN A 31 -7.47 25.77 35.99
C ASN A 31 -7.23 26.04 37.47
N ASN A 32 -6.21 25.45 38.07
CA ASN A 32 -5.48 26.12 39.15
C ASN A 32 -4.10 25.50 39.34
N GLN A 33 -3.10 26.25 38.90
CA GLN A 33 -1.70 26.06 39.23
C GLN A 33 -1.49 26.18 40.75
N ILE A 34 -0.60 25.37 41.31
CA ILE A 34 0.07 25.62 42.60
C ILE A 34 1.55 25.21 42.43
N PRO A 35 2.49 25.72 43.24
CA PRO A 35 3.46 26.74 42.87
C PRO A 35 4.89 26.17 42.67
N LYS A 36 5.75 27.00 42.09
CA LYS A 36 7.20 26.74 42.02
C LYS A 36 7.80 26.78 43.43
N LEU A 37 8.47 25.71 43.84
CA LEU A 37 9.42 25.73 44.96
C LEU A 37 10.82 25.81 44.38
N THR A 38 11.35 27.03 44.36
CA THR A 38 12.73 27.36 44.06
C THR A 38 13.66 26.95 45.21
N THR A 39 14.64 26.13 44.85
CA THR A 39 16.07 26.21 45.20
C THR A 39 16.50 26.07 46.68
N GLN A 40 17.16 24.95 46.96
CA GLN A 40 18.29 24.88 47.88
C GLN A 40 19.42 24.16 47.14
N VAL A 41 20.50 24.89 46.86
CA VAL A 41 21.76 24.37 46.29
C VAL A 41 22.76 24.21 47.42
N ILE A 42 23.36 23.03 47.59
CA ILE A 42 24.73 22.90 48.11
C ILE A 42 25.43 21.76 47.34
N PRO A 43 26.64 22.00 46.79
CA PRO A 43 27.40 21.05 45.98
C PRO A 43 28.33 20.20 46.87
N ILE A 44 28.63 18.95 46.47
CA ILE A 44 29.93 18.31 46.76
C ILE A 44 30.20 17.29 45.65
N TRP A 45 31.30 17.51 44.92
CA TRP A 45 31.97 16.52 44.08
C TRP A 45 32.56 15.39 44.93
N SER A 46 32.68 14.22 44.31
CA SER A 46 33.59 13.12 44.65
C SER A 46 33.16 12.18 45.77
N CYS A 47 32.77 10.97 45.37
CA CYS A 47 33.32 9.73 45.91
C CYS A 47 33.18 8.61 44.88
N ILE A 48 34.27 8.36 44.17
CA ILE A 48 34.51 7.14 43.40
C ILE A 48 34.62 5.99 44.41
N VAL A 49 33.76 4.97 44.32
CA VAL A 49 34.12 3.60 44.69
C VAL A 49 33.44 2.65 43.72
N ALA A 50 34.28 1.80 43.14
CA ALA A 50 33.96 0.78 42.17
C ALA A 50 32.93 -0.24 42.69
N CYS A 51 31.92 -0.50 41.87
CA CYS A 51 31.21 -1.78 41.86
C CYS A 51 31.23 -2.28 40.41
N ILE A 52 32.01 -3.33 40.19
CA ILE A 52 32.01 -4.17 39.00
C ILE A 52 30.62 -4.81 38.92
N GLY A 53 29.73 -4.17 38.18
CA GLY A 53 28.46 -4.73 37.75
C GLY A 53 28.65 -5.34 36.38
N LEU A 54 28.49 -6.65 36.29
CA LEU A 54 28.46 -7.41 35.05
C LEU A 54 27.36 -6.84 34.14
N CYS A 55 27.74 -5.88 33.29
CA CYS A 55 26.90 -5.42 32.21
C CYS A 55 26.89 -6.55 31.18
N LEU A 56 25.96 -7.48 31.33
CA LEU A 56 25.45 -8.22 30.17
C LEU A 56 24.96 -7.13 29.21
N ALA A 57 25.82 -6.79 28.25
CA ALA A 57 25.41 -6.07 27.07
C ALA A 57 24.38 -6.97 26.41
N TRP A 58 23.11 -6.74 26.74
CA TRP A 58 22.02 -7.20 25.94
C TRP A 58 22.17 -6.43 24.64
N ALA A 59 22.91 -7.02 23.69
CA ALA A 59 22.86 -6.56 22.32
C ALA A 59 21.36 -6.57 21.97
N PRO A 60 20.75 -5.43 21.60
CA PRO A 60 19.42 -5.49 21.03
C PRO A 60 19.54 -6.51 19.89
N ALA A 61 18.74 -7.57 19.96
CA ALA A 61 18.58 -8.46 18.83
C ALA A 61 18.35 -7.55 17.63
N ALA A 62 19.19 -7.66 16.60
CA ALA A 62 19.08 -6.82 15.41
C ALA A 62 17.62 -6.87 14.97
N GLU A 63 16.90 -5.77 15.21
CA GLU A 63 15.47 -5.70 14.91
C GLU A 63 15.39 -5.85 13.40
N GLY A 64 14.83 -6.98 12.95
CA GLY A 64 14.71 -7.28 11.53
C GLY A 64 14.04 -6.10 10.83
N ALA A 65 14.41 -5.87 9.56
CA ALA A 65 13.92 -4.73 8.78
C ALA A 65 12.40 -4.56 8.94
N THR A 66 11.95 -3.35 9.29
CA THR A 66 10.53 -3.04 9.49
C THR A 66 9.76 -3.07 8.15
N PRO A 67 8.43 -3.14 8.16
CA PRO A 67 7.64 -3.02 6.93
C PRO A 67 7.96 -1.74 6.14
N SER A 68 8.11 -0.59 6.81
CA SER A 68 8.53 0.67 6.17
C SER A 68 9.94 0.58 5.60
N ASP A 69 10.88 -0.10 6.27
CA ASP A 69 12.22 -0.29 5.71
C ASP A 69 12.16 -1.08 4.40
N ILE A 70 11.33 -2.13 4.33
CA ILE A 70 11.16 -2.91 3.09
C ILE A 70 10.58 -2.04 1.98
N VAL A 71 9.50 -1.30 2.27
CA VAL A 71 8.88 -0.41 1.26
C VAL A 71 9.84 0.68 0.82
N SER A 72 10.51 1.35 1.76
CA SER A 72 11.49 2.40 1.47
C SER A 72 12.62 1.87 0.59
N LYS A 73 13.26 0.76 0.99
CA LYS A 73 14.38 0.18 0.23
C LYS A 73 13.95 -0.26 -1.17
N THR A 74 12.78 -0.88 -1.27
CA THR A 74 12.22 -1.32 -2.56
C THR A 74 11.95 -0.12 -3.47
N SER A 75 11.27 0.92 -2.95
CA SER A 75 10.96 2.14 -3.70
C SER A 75 12.22 2.88 -4.15
N THR A 76 13.21 3.04 -3.27
CA THR A 76 14.50 3.67 -3.61
C THR A 76 15.22 2.89 -4.71
N ALA A 77 15.36 1.57 -4.56
CA ALA A 77 16.03 0.75 -5.57
C ALA A 77 15.35 0.83 -6.94
N VAL A 78 14.01 0.87 -6.98
CA VAL A 78 13.26 1.06 -8.24
C VAL A 78 13.52 2.45 -8.83
N ILE A 79 13.47 3.51 -8.02
CA ILE A 79 13.74 4.88 -8.47
C ILE A 79 15.16 5.03 -9.01
N ASP A 80 16.16 4.42 -8.35
CA ASP A 80 17.56 4.45 -8.80
C ASP A 80 17.71 3.83 -10.19
N VAL A 81 17.03 2.71 -10.45
CA VAL A 81 17.00 2.08 -11.78
C VAL A 81 16.30 2.99 -12.81
N LEU A 82 15.18 3.61 -12.44
CA LEU A 82 14.43 4.51 -13.33
C LEU A 82 15.24 5.75 -13.71
N GLN A 83 15.99 6.32 -12.75
CA GLN A 83 16.82 7.51 -12.94
C GLN A 83 18.12 7.25 -13.70
N ASN A 84 18.60 6.00 -13.73
CA ASN A 84 19.81 5.66 -14.45
C ASN A 84 19.62 5.83 -15.97
N LYS A 85 20.36 6.77 -16.56
CA LYS A 85 20.26 7.10 -18.00
C LYS A 85 21.07 6.16 -18.89
N ASP A 86 21.97 5.38 -18.31
CA ASP A 86 22.83 4.46 -19.05
C ASP A 86 22.14 3.12 -19.33
N LEU A 87 21.01 2.84 -18.67
CA LEU A 87 20.22 1.64 -18.87
C LEU A 87 19.18 1.84 -19.98
N SER A 88 19.14 0.89 -20.91
CA SER A 88 18.02 0.73 -21.85
C SER A 88 16.72 0.39 -21.13
N LEU A 89 15.58 0.54 -21.80
CA LEU A 89 14.26 0.15 -21.26
C LEU A 89 14.23 -1.33 -20.85
N LEU A 90 14.84 -2.21 -21.66
CA LEU A 90 14.92 -3.64 -21.37
C LEU A 90 15.73 -3.92 -20.10
N GLU A 91 16.87 -3.25 -19.92
CA GLU A 91 17.70 -3.41 -18.72
C GLU A 91 17.01 -2.84 -17.48
N LYS A 92 16.34 -1.68 -17.59
CA LYS A 92 15.54 -1.12 -16.50
C LYS A 92 14.46 -2.08 -16.06
N ARG A 93 13.69 -2.63 -17.02
CA ARG A 93 12.66 -3.62 -16.74
C ARG A 93 13.24 -4.84 -16.03
N ALA A 94 14.30 -5.44 -16.55
CA ALA A 94 14.92 -6.63 -15.96
C ALA A 94 15.44 -6.37 -14.52
N ASN A 95 16.00 -5.19 -14.26
CA ASN A 95 16.46 -4.81 -12.93
C ASN A 95 15.29 -4.57 -11.96
N ILE A 96 14.22 -3.92 -12.41
CA ILE A 96 13.00 -3.73 -11.61
C ILE A 96 12.33 -5.08 -11.31
N GLU A 97 12.24 -5.99 -12.28
CA GLU A 97 11.72 -7.34 -12.07
C GLU A 97 12.47 -8.06 -10.94
N LYS A 98 13.81 -8.02 -10.94
CA LYS A 98 14.62 -8.60 -9.86
C LYS A 98 14.30 -8.00 -8.50
N ILE A 99 14.17 -6.67 -8.41
CA ILE A 99 13.82 -5.97 -7.18
C ILE A 99 12.42 -6.39 -6.69
N VAL A 100 11.44 -6.40 -7.59
CA VAL A 100 10.05 -6.76 -7.26
C VAL A 100 9.97 -8.24 -6.84
N TYR A 101 10.61 -9.15 -7.55
CA TYR A 101 10.59 -10.58 -7.25
C TYR A 101 11.27 -10.91 -5.92
N ALA A 102 12.22 -10.11 -5.47
CA ALA A 102 12.86 -10.27 -4.17
C ALA A 102 12.00 -9.77 -2.98
N ASN A 103 11.08 -8.83 -3.22
CA ASN A 103 10.33 -8.15 -2.16
C ASN A 103 8.82 -8.46 -2.15
N VAL A 104 8.30 -9.13 -3.17
CA VAL A 104 6.89 -9.54 -3.28
C VAL A 104 6.76 -11.06 -3.12
N ASP A 105 5.83 -11.49 -2.26
CA ASP A 105 5.53 -12.93 -2.11
C ASP A 105 4.53 -13.39 -3.17
N PHE A 106 5.04 -13.73 -4.35
CA PHE A 106 4.21 -14.16 -5.48
C PHE A 106 3.43 -15.45 -5.22
N ASP A 107 3.86 -16.31 -4.30
CA ASP A 107 3.09 -17.48 -3.89
C ASP A 107 1.79 -17.04 -3.19
N VAL A 108 1.92 -16.13 -2.23
CA VAL A 108 0.78 -15.58 -1.49
C VAL A 108 -0.10 -14.73 -2.40
N VAL A 109 0.50 -13.84 -3.20
CA VAL A 109 -0.23 -13.00 -4.16
C VAL A 109 -1.05 -13.87 -5.11
N SER A 110 -0.45 -14.91 -5.70
CA SER A 110 -1.13 -15.82 -6.65
C SER A 110 -2.32 -16.54 -6.01
N ARG A 111 -2.15 -17.02 -4.77
CA ARG A 111 -3.24 -17.62 -3.99
C ARG A 111 -4.33 -16.61 -3.66
N LEU A 112 -3.98 -15.36 -3.38
CA LEU A 112 -4.95 -14.32 -3.06
C LEU A 112 -5.74 -13.85 -4.30
N VAL A 113 -5.12 -13.77 -5.48
CA VAL A 113 -5.84 -13.40 -6.71
C VAL A 113 -6.76 -14.53 -7.17
N LEU A 114 -6.34 -15.80 -7.10
CA LEU A 114 -7.21 -16.93 -7.47
C LEU A 114 -8.23 -17.26 -6.37
N ALA A 115 -7.93 -16.97 -5.11
CA ALA A 115 -8.78 -17.23 -3.95
C ALA A 115 -9.35 -18.67 -3.97
N ARG A 116 -10.69 -18.81 -3.93
CA ARG A 116 -11.36 -20.13 -3.97
C ARG A 116 -11.06 -20.95 -5.23
N ASN A 117 -10.61 -20.32 -6.32
CA ASN A 117 -10.26 -21.03 -7.54
C ASN A 117 -8.88 -21.67 -7.47
N TRP A 118 -8.02 -21.30 -6.51
CA TRP A 118 -6.67 -21.86 -6.38
C TRP A 118 -6.68 -23.40 -6.31
N SER A 119 -7.63 -23.98 -5.57
CA SER A 119 -7.76 -25.43 -5.42
C SER A 119 -8.21 -26.17 -6.68
N LYS A 120 -8.56 -25.46 -7.75
CA LYS A 120 -8.90 -26.06 -9.05
C LYS A 120 -7.66 -26.31 -9.92
N PHE A 121 -6.53 -25.73 -9.57
CA PHE A 121 -5.27 -25.90 -10.29
C PHE A 121 -4.51 -27.07 -9.66
N ASN A 122 -3.99 -27.97 -10.48
CA ASN A 122 -2.99 -28.94 -10.02
C ASN A 122 -1.62 -28.26 -9.80
N ASP A 123 -0.66 -28.97 -9.19
CA ASP A 123 0.62 -28.38 -8.81
C ASP A 123 1.42 -27.81 -9.99
N ALA A 124 1.38 -28.47 -11.15
CA ALA A 124 2.04 -27.98 -12.36
C ALA A 124 1.37 -26.69 -12.87
N GLN A 125 0.05 -26.66 -12.90
CA GLN A 125 -0.73 -25.47 -13.28
C GLN A 125 -0.56 -24.32 -12.28
N GLN A 126 -0.39 -24.61 -10.99
CA GLN A 126 -0.11 -23.58 -9.97
C GLN A 126 1.25 -22.93 -10.20
N ALA A 127 2.29 -23.74 -10.43
CA ALA A 127 3.63 -23.25 -10.72
C ALA A 127 3.65 -22.42 -12.02
N GLU A 128 2.96 -22.91 -13.05
CA GLU A 128 2.82 -22.19 -14.31
C GLU A 128 2.07 -20.87 -14.14
N PHE A 129 0.95 -20.87 -13.42
CA PHE A 129 0.20 -19.65 -13.14
C PHE A 129 1.05 -18.60 -12.45
N ILE A 130 1.84 -18.98 -11.43
CA ILE A 130 2.73 -18.04 -10.74
C ILE A 130 3.73 -17.41 -11.71
N ASN A 131 4.31 -18.22 -12.61
CA ASN A 131 5.27 -17.75 -13.60
C ASN A 131 4.63 -16.79 -14.61
N GLU A 132 3.50 -17.20 -15.20
CA GLU A 132 2.82 -16.39 -16.20
C GLU A 132 2.20 -15.12 -15.60
N PHE A 133 1.74 -15.17 -14.36
CA PHE A 133 1.23 -13.99 -13.68
C PHE A 133 2.33 -12.96 -13.37
N LYS A 134 3.54 -13.41 -13.01
CA LYS A 134 4.71 -12.53 -12.87
C LYS A 134 5.05 -11.81 -14.18
N LYS A 135 5.06 -12.54 -15.29
CA LYS A 135 5.30 -11.96 -16.62
C LYS A 135 4.20 -10.98 -17.00
N HIS A 136 2.94 -11.33 -16.77
CA HIS A 136 1.80 -10.49 -17.06
C HIS A 136 1.83 -9.16 -16.29
N ILE A 137 2.14 -9.19 -14.99
CA ILE A 137 2.33 -7.97 -14.19
C ILE A 137 3.48 -7.14 -14.75
N SER A 138 4.64 -7.75 -14.99
CA SER A 138 5.79 -7.01 -15.54
C SER A 138 5.45 -6.33 -16.86
N ALA A 139 4.82 -7.06 -17.79
CA ALA A 139 4.38 -6.53 -19.07
C ALA A 139 3.40 -5.36 -18.94
N THR A 140 2.40 -5.50 -18.07
CA THR A 140 1.32 -4.51 -17.90
C THR A 140 1.86 -3.18 -17.37
N TYR A 141 2.84 -3.22 -16.48
CA TYR A 141 3.38 -2.02 -15.83
C TYR A 141 4.71 -1.53 -16.43
N SER A 142 5.31 -2.27 -17.37
CA SER A 142 6.53 -1.84 -18.09
C SER A 142 6.35 -0.51 -18.80
N LYS A 143 5.15 -0.21 -19.30
CA LYS A 143 4.87 1.08 -19.98
C LYS A 143 5.01 2.29 -19.06
N ASN A 144 4.92 2.08 -17.74
CA ASN A 144 5.09 3.15 -16.77
C ASN A 144 6.57 3.50 -16.54
N ILE A 145 7.50 2.62 -16.90
CA ILE A 145 8.95 2.86 -16.77
C ILE A 145 9.35 4.08 -17.59
N ASP A 146 8.87 4.18 -18.83
CA ASP A 146 9.15 5.33 -19.73
C ASP A 146 8.47 6.62 -19.27
N SER A 147 7.37 6.52 -18.51
CA SER A 147 6.61 7.68 -18.04
C SER A 147 7.15 8.31 -16.76
N PHE A 148 8.20 7.71 -16.15
CA PHE A 148 8.80 8.24 -14.93
C PHE A 148 9.28 9.67 -15.13
N ASN A 149 8.89 10.56 -14.22
CA ASN A 149 9.18 11.98 -14.28
C ASN A 149 9.59 12.50 -12.89
N ASN A 150 10.64 11.90 -12.32
CA ASN A 150 11.25 12.31 -11.05
C ASN A 150 10.28 12.34 -9.86
N GLU A 151 9.33 11.40 -9.82
CA GLU A 151 8.46 11.23 -8.68
C GLU A 151 9.24 10.87 -7.41
N LYS A 152 8.73 11.30 -6.25
CA LYS A 152 9.31 10.98 -4.94
C LYS A 152 8.34 10.20 -4.09
N VAL A 153 8.81 9.15 -3.44
CA VAL A 153 8.01 8.36 -2.50
C VAL A 153 8.22 8.92 -1.09
N VAL A 154 7.11 9.19 -0.39
CA VAL A 154 7.08 9.62 1.01
C VAL A 154 6.30 8.58 1.80
N ILE A 155 6.89 8.08 2.89
CA ILE A 155 6.20 7.18 3.83
C ILE A 155 5.51 8.06 4.88
N ASP A 156 4.19 7.92 4.99
CA ASP A 156 3.38 8.68 5.93
C ASP A 156 3.14 7.91 7.25
N GLY A 157 3.34 6.59 7.25
CA GLY A 157 3.28 5.76 8.45
C GLY A 157 2.89 4.32 8.19
N GLU A 158 2.61 3.59 9.27
CA GLU A 158 2.18 2.19 9.23
C GLU A 158 0.93 1.98 10.08
N ARG A 159 0.14 0.97 9.72
CA ARG A 159 -0.95 0.46 10.55
C ARG A 159 -0.97 -1.06 10.61
N GLU A 160 -1.38 -1.60 11.75
CA GLU A 160 -1.60 -3.05 11.87
C GLU A 160 -2.85 -3.46 11.09
N GLU A 161 -2.82 -4.69 10.59
CA GLU A 161 -3.94 -5.32 9.91
C GLU A 161 -4.25 -6.68 10.55
N ALA A 162 -5.40 -7.25 10.16
CA ALA A 162 -5.74 -8.61 10.56
C ALA A 162 -4.66 -9.62 10.13
N ARG A 163 -4.54 -10.72 10.89
CA ARG A 163 -3.60 -11.83 10.64
C ARG A 163 -2.11 -11.47 10.77
N GLY A 164 -1.80 -10.40 11.49
CA GLY A 164 -0.42 -9.95 11.70
C GLY A 164 0.18 -9.27 10.46
N ASP A 165 -0.66 -8.94 9.48
CA ASP A 165 -0.26 -8.12 8.34
C ASP A 165 0.00 -6.67 8.77
N ARG A 166 0.72 -5.92 7.94
CA ARG A 166 1.00 -4.49 8.12
C ARG A 166 0.67 -3.75 6.85
N THR A 167 0.08 -2.57 6.97
CA THR A 167 -0.10 -1.65 5.82
C THR A 167 0.81 -0.45 6.00
N VAL A 168 1.71 -0.23 5.05
CA VAL A 168 2.54 0.98 4.97
C VAL A 168 1.84 1.98 4.06
N LEU A 169 1.62 3.19 4.57
CA LEU A 169 0.96 4.29 3.86
C LEU A 169 2.01 5.16 3.21
N THR A 170 1.87 5.43 1.91
CA THR A 170 2.82 6.24 1.15
C THR A 170 2.11 7.23 0.23
N ARG A 171 2.83 8.30 -0.10
CA ARG A 171 2.47 9.26 -1.14
C ARG A 171 3.55 9.33 -2.20
N ILE A 172 3.14 9.29 -3.47
CA ILE A 172 4.01 9.55 -4.60
C ILE A 172 3.82 11.00 -5.03
N LEU A 173 4.81 11.84 -4.74
CA LEU A 173 4.82 13.25 -5.12
C LEU A 173 5.19 13.39 -6.60
N ARG A 174 4.36 14.10 -7.37
CA ARG A 174 4.62 14.40 -8.78
C ARG A 174 5.64 15.53 -8.90
N SER A 175 6.60 15.44 -9.83
CA SER A 175 7.62 16.49 -10.00
C SER A 175 7.05 17.87 -10.38
N GLY A 176 5.84 17.94 -10.94
CA GLY A 176 5.16 19.19 -11.32
C GLY A 176 4.30 19.83 -10.23
N GLY A 177 4.28 19.30 -9.00
CA GLY A 177 3.51 19.87 -7.89
C GLY A 177 1.99 19.62 -7.94
N GLY A 178 1.53 18.70 -8.79
CA GLY A 178 0.14 18.24 -8.77
C GLY A 178 -0.18 17.34 -7.56
N GLU A 179 -1.45 17.01 -7.38
CA GLU A 179 -1.90 16.13 -6.29
C GLU A 179 -1.12 14.81 -6.26
N PRO A 180 -0.60 14.41 -5.09
CA PRO A 180 0.17 13.18 -4.97
C PRO A 180 -0.72 11.97 -5.15
N PHE A 181 -0.14 10.85 -5.58
CA PHE A 181 -0.85 9.58 -5.59
C PHE A 181 -0.75 8.89 -4.23
N LEU A 182 -1.85 8.36 -3.72
CA LEU A 182 -1.88 7.55 -2.52
C LEU A 182 -1.57 6.10 -2.87
N VAL A 183 -0.52 5.54 -2.28
CA VAL A 183 -0.16 4.14 -2.44
C VAL A 183 -0.01 3.49 -1.08
N GLN A 184 -0.68 2.37 -0.87
CA GLN A 184 -0.55 1.57 0.35
C GLN A 184 0.01 0.21 0.00
N TYR A 185 1.02 -0.22 0.74
CA TYR A 185 1.62 -1.54 0.60
C TYR A 185 1.15 -2.40 1.75
N ARG A 186 0.51 -3.53 1.46
CA ARG A 186 0.19 -4.54 2.46
C ARG A 186 1.32 -5.56 2.50
N LEU A 187 1.87 -5.80 3.68
CA LEU A 187 2.95 -6.73 3.91
C LEU A 187 2.53 -7.83 4.89
N ARG A 188 3.12 -9.01 4.72
CA ARG A 188 3.00 -10.16 5.62
C ARG A 188 4.37 -10.74 5.90
N LYS A 189 4.59 -11.23 7.12
CA LYS A 189 5.81 -11.98 7.45
C LYS A 189 5.82 -13.35 6.75
N LYS A 190 6.93 -13.66 6.08
CA LYS A 190 7.32 -14.99 5.58
C LYS A 190 8.55 -15.43 6.37
N GLY A 191 8.32 -16.20 7.44
CA GLY A 191 9.33 -16.40 8.49
C GLY A 191 9.62 -15.08 9.20
N GLU A 192 10.88 -14.67 9.23
CA GLU A 192 11.30 -13.39 9.84
C GLU A 192 11.30 -12.20 8.86
N GLN A 193 11.06 -12.44 7.56
CA GLN A 193 11.12 -11.40 6.54
C GLN A 193 9.72 -10.85 6.21
N TRP A 194 9.59 -9.53 6.13
CA TRP A 194 8.38 -8.90 5.58
C TRP A 194 8.39 -8.94 4.06
N MET A 195 7.27 -9.38 3.49
CA MET A 195 7.07 -9.46 2.05
C MET A 195 5.81 -8.69 1.66
N ILE A 196 5.87 -7.95 0.56
CA ILE A 196 4.71 -7.28 -0.01
C ILE A 196 3.76 -8.34 -0.55
N ILE A 197 2.49 -8.23 -0.17
CA ILE A 197 1.42 -9.12 -0.59
C ILE A 197 0.27 -8.40 -1.28
N ASP A 198 0.18 -7.07 -1.22
CA ASP A 198 -0.75 -6.29 -2.04
C ASP A 198 -0.23 -4.85 -2.20
N VAL A 199 -0.64 -4.21 -3.28
CA VAL A 199 -0.45 -2.78 -3.51
C VAL A 199 -1.81 -2.18 -3.79
N ILE A 200 -2.16 -1.12 -3.06
CA ILE A 200 -3.41 -0.40 -3.17
C ILE A 200 -3.09 1.00 -3.67
N VAL A 201 -3.50 1.32 -4.90
CA VAL A 201 -3.27 2.62 -5.52
C VAL A 201 -4.61 3.35 -5.60
N GLU A 202 -4.68 4.55 -5.05
CA GLU A 202 -5.93 5.35 -5.03
C GLU A 202 -7.14 4.57 -4.51
N GLY A 203 -6.92 3.75 -3.47
CA GLY A 203 -7.95 2.91 -2.86
C GLY A 203 -8.29 1.64 -3.64
N VAL A 204 -7.68 1.40 -4.80
CA VAL A 204 -7.89 0.20 -5.62
C VAL A 204 -6.78 -0.82 -5.37
N SER A 205 -7.15 -1.95 -4.76
CA SER A 205 -6.26 -3.10 -4.53
C SER A 205 -5.96 -3.83 -5.83
N MET A 206 -4.68 -4.05 -6.11
CA MET A 206 -4.24 -4.85 -7.27
C MET A 206 -4.75 -6.28 -7.17
N ILE A 207 -4.69 -6.91 -5.99
CA ILE A 207 -5.25 -8.25 -5.80
C ILE A 207 -6.74 -8.29 -6.14
N SER A 208 -7.51 -7.33 -5.63
CA SER A 208 -8.97 -7.33 -5.79
C SER A 208 -9.36 -7.12 -7.26
N ASN A 209 -8.61 -6.28 -7.96
CA ASN A 209 -8.77 -6.05 -9.39
C ASN A 209 -8.52 -7.35 -10.19
N PHE A 210 -7.34 -7.98 -10.03
CA PHE A 210 -7.02 -9.22 -10.74
C PHE A 210 -7.94 -10.38 -10.36
N ARG A 211 -8.33 -10.49 -9.08
CA ARG A 211 -9.28 -11.52 -8.64
C ARG A 211 -10.60 -11.43 -9.39
N SER A 212 -11.12 -10.24 -9.58
CA SER A 212 -12.40 -10.03 -10.28
C SER A 212 -12.28 -10.48 -11.75
N GLN A 213 -11.19 -10.11 -12.42
CA GLN A 213 -10.92 -10.51 -13.81
C GLN A 213 -10.74 -12.02 -13.95
N PHE A 214 -9.92 -12.64 -13.09
CA PHE A 214 -9.68 -14.07 -13.13
C PHE A 214 -10.92 -14.87 -12.74
N GLN A 215 -11.77 -14.37 -11.83
CA GLN A 215 -13.04 -15.04 -11.53
C GLN A 215 -13.94 -15.13 -12.77
N GLU A 216 -14.00 -14.09 -13.58
CA GLU A 216 -14.77 -14.09 -14.82
C GLU A 216 -14.24 -15.14 -15.81
N ILE A 217 -12.92 -15.15 -16.05
CA ILE A 217 -12.25 -16.10 -16.95
C ILE A 217 -12.43 -17.55 -16.46
N MET A 218 -12.19 -17.78 -15.16
CA MET A 218 -12.34 -19.08 -14.53
C MET A 218 -13.76 -19.63 -14.60
N THR A 219 -14.78 -18.76 -14.67
CA THR A 219 -16.19 -19.16 -14.84
C THR A 219 -16.48 -19.60 -16.27
N LYS A 220 -15.78 -19.04 -17.26
CA LYS A 220 -15.97 -19.34 -18.69
C LYS A 220 -15.21 -20.58 -19.15
N GLY A 221 -13.98 -20.78 -18.67
CA GLY A 221 -13.09 -21.83 -19.23
C GLY A 221 -12.18 -22.55 -18.25
N GLY A 222 -12.29 -22.29 -16.94
CA GLY A 222 -11.47 -22.99 -15.93
C GLY A 222 -9.96 -22.67 -15.99
N PRO A 223 -9.12 -23.49 -15.31
CA PRO A 223 -7.68 -23.25 -15.20
C PRO A 223 -6.94 -23.18 -16.54
N ASP A 224 -7.20 -24.13 -17.44
CA ASP A 224 -6.46 -24.24 -18.71
C ASP A 224 -6.68 -23.01 -19.59
N HIS A 225 -7.92 -22.52 -19.65
CA HIS A 225 -8.24 -21.30 -20.40
C HIS A 225 -7.58 -20.06 -19.80
N LEU A 226 -7.51 -19.94 -18.46
CA LEU A 226 -6.80 -18.82 -17.84
C LEU A 226 -5.30 -18.86 -18.15
N LEU A 227 -4.69 -20.04 -18.09
CA LEU A 227 -3.28 -20.21 -18.41
C LEU A 227 -2.98 -19.89 -19.88
N GLU A 228 -3.83 -20.34 -20.80
CA GLU A 228 -3.74 -20.01 -22.23
C GLU A 228 -3.75 -18.49 -22.45
N LEU A 229 -4.73 -17.78 -21.88
CA LEU A 229 -4.81 -16.33 -22.00
C LEU A 229 -3.59 -15.61 -21.42
N LEU A 230 -3.06 -16.09 -20.29
CA LEU A 230 -1.85 -15.50 -19.71
C LEU A 230 -0.63 -15.72 -20.61
N ARG A 231 -0.45 -16.93 -21.18
CA ARG A 231 0.64 -17.21 -22.13
C ARG A 231 0.57 -16.30 -23.36
N GLU A 232 -0.63 -16.11 -23.92
CA GLU A 232 -0.83 -15.21 -25.06
C GLU A 232 -0.43 -13.77 -24.72
N LYS A 233 -0.82 -13.29 -23.53
CA LYS A 233 -0.46 -11.93 -23.08
C LYS A 233 1.03 -11.77 -22.83
N SER A 234 1.67 -12.77 -22.20
CA SER A 234 3.12 -12.78 -21.97
C SER A 234 3.88 -12.75 -23.29
N ALA A 235 3.53 -13.63 -24.24
CA ALA A 235 4.20 -13.72 -25.54
C ALA A 235 3.99 -12.45 -26.39
N ALA A 236 2.79 -11.85 -26.36
CA ALA A 236 2.54 -10.59 -27.04
C ALA A 236 3.38 -9.43 -26.47
N ALA A 237 3.55 -9.40 -25.15
CA ALA A 237 4.36 -8.38 -24.49
C ALA A 237 5.86 -8.53 -24.79
N GLU A 238 6.38 -9.76 -24.84
CA GLU A 238 7.76 -10.03 -25.24
C GLU A 238 8.04 -9.54 -26.67
N LYS A 239 7.11 -9.79 -27.61
CA LYS A 239 7.22 -9.27 -28.99
C LYS A 239 7.16 -7.74 -29.08
N GLU A 240 6.31 -7.08 -28.28
CA GLU A 240 6.26 -5.60 -28.26
C GLU A 240 7.58 -4.99 -27.78
N LEU A 241 8.30 -5.69 -26.90
CA LEU A 241 9.59 -5.26 -26.36
C LEU A 241 10.74 -5.47 -27.35
N GLU A 242 10.78 -6.60 -28.06
CA GLU A 242 11.83 -6.88 -29.06
C GLU A 242 11.73 -5.93 -30.27
N GLY A 243 10.55 -5.37 -30.53
CA GLY A 243 10.33 -4.41 -31.62
C GLY A 243 10.62 -2.94 -31.29
N LYS A 244 11.06 -2.62 -30.06
CA LYS A 244 11.40 -1.26 -29.61
C LYS A 244 12.89 -1.13 -29.33
#